data_AF-A0A959A4W9-F1
#
_entry.id   AF-A0A959A4W9-F1
#
_cell.length_a   1.000
_cell.length_b   1.000
_cell.length_c   1.000
_cell.angle_alpha   90.00
_cell.angle_beta   90.00
_cell.angle_gamma   90.00
#
_symmetry.space_group_name_H-M   'P 1'
#
loop_
_entity.id
_entity.type
_entity.pdbx_description
1 polymer ?
#
loop_
_entity_poly.entity_id
_entity_poly.type
_entity_poly.pdbx_seq_one_letter_code
_entity_poly.pdbx_strand_id
1 'polypeptide(L)'
;MFFKFFKYDQTIFVSQTFIMPTPSNALILKASAGSGKTFALAKEFIKLLILDPTEYHQILALTFTNDAKNEMKTRVLGELTKLASGEQTDMLQTILADFAAQKVGLTQDQVVLRSQLALNNLLNDYSRFNVNTLDHFFTQLIRHLARELKLNLGYELDLDNDKALRESIHTLYKTTDSRVKKWLRSFIDSRINEDKGWNIEFNIKTLGKKLFQDSFIDIRDTLNKNAEHLEECVKQLNIQVKGYETAMQKLGQQAMQLLASHKLAISDFRQHTATVFQKLSEGTFDLEASFSATFIKGDWATKTSDRKGDIEACANNGLNDLLAQVLELAESNQRQAYLEAKALLPNIYSYGVLSALSDNLREYRTDNNLLLLSDTAFILHGVISQSDAPFIYEKIGARYKHIMIDEFQDTSTHQWKNILPLLQFSLFNEGSVMLVGDVKQSVYRWRGG
;
A
#
# COMPACT_ATOMS: atom_id res chain seq x y z
N MET A 1 -26.76 -3.78 5.99
CA MET A 1 -25.84 -4.75 6.64
C MET A 1 -24.42 -4.57 6.09
N PHE A 2 -23.83 -3.37 6.21
CA PHE A 2 -22.54 -3.01 5.58
C PHE A 2 -21.65 -2.11 6.46
N PHE A 3 -21.99 -1.95 7.75
CA PHE A 3 -21.25 -1.15 8.74
C PHE A 3 -20.68 -1.99 9.90
N LYS A 4 -20.31 -3.26 9.65
CA LYS A 4 -19.79 -4.18 10.69
C LYS A 4 -18.33 -4.64 10.51
N PHE A 5 -17.56 -4.02 9.62
CA PHE A 5 -16.12 -4.31 9.46
C PHE A 5 -15.18 -3.28 10.13
N PHE A 6 -15.71 -2.28 10.85
CA PHE A 6 -14.95 -1.43 11.79
C PHE A 6 -14.98 -1.98 13.23
N LYS A 7 -14.86 -3.29 13.37
CA LYS A 7 -14.42 -3.91 14.63
C LYS A 7 -13.23 -4.81 14.31
N TYR A 8 -12.12 -4.18 13.93
CA TYR A 8 -10.81 -4.73 14.22
C TYR A 8 -10.58 -4.54 15.72
N ASP A 9 -10.13 -5.61 16.38
CA ASP A 9 -9.96 -5.73 17.82
C ASP A 9 -9.34 -4.48 18.45
N GLN A 10 -10.14 -3.81 19.28
CA GLN A 10 -9.72 -2.69 20.14
C GLN A 10 -8.88 -3.16 21.36
N THR A 11 -8.25 -4.32 21.28
CA THR A 11 -7.57 -4.97 22.41
C THR A 11 -6.05 -5.04 22.28
N ILE A 12 -5.44 -4.40 21.26
CA ILE A 12 -3.95 -4.26 21.18
C ILE A 12 -3.49 -2.79 21.15
N PHE A 13 -4.38 -1.80 21.10
CA PHE A 13 -4.02 -0.37 21.21
C PHE A 13 -4.74 0.33 22.37
N VAL A 14 -4.58 -0.22 23.58
CA VAL A 14 -4.80 0.51 24.84
C VAL A 14 -3.71 -0.02 25.79
N SER A 15 -2.50 0.51 25.79
CA SER A 15 -2.18 1.69 26.60
C SER A 15 -0.87 2.35 26.14
N GLN A 16 -0.90 3.10 25.06
CA GLN A 16 -0.06 4.29 24.95
C GLN A 16 -0.95 5.39 24.40
N THR A 17 -1.66 6.05 25.31
CA THR A 17 -2.07 7.43 25.08
C THR A 17 -0.77 8.17 24.77
N PHE A 18 -0.46 8.38 23.49
CA PHE A 18 0.71 9.14 23.09
C PHE A 18 0.42 10.59 23.49
N ILE A 19 0.90 10.95 24.67
CA ILE A 19 0.86 12.30 25.19
C ILE A 19 1.74 13.12 24.26
N MET A 20 1.12 13.97 23.43
CA MET A 20 1.83 15.03 22.73
C MET A 20 2.60 15.83 23.79
N PRO A 21 3.92 16.06 23.64
CA PRO A 21 4.63 16.98 24.51
C PRO A 21 3.96 18.34 24.41
N THR A 22 3.89 19.04 25.55
CA THR A 22 3.24 20.32 25.83
C THR A 22 2.89 21.23 24.62
N PRO A 23 1.67 21.82 24.58
CA PRO A 23 1.11 22.53 23.41
C PRO A 23 1.77 23.86 23.02
N SER A 24 2.79 24.35 23.75
CA SER A 24 3.37 25.67 23.48
C SER A 24 4.27 25.73 22.24
N ASN A 25 4.86 24.61 21.80
CA ASN A 25 5.87 24.61 20.72
C ASN A 25 5.50 23.76 19.49
N ALA A 26 4.28 23.21 19.42
CA ALA A 26 3.78 22.45 18.28
C ALA A 26 2.65 23.22 17.57
N LEU A 27 2.87 23.61 16.31
CA LEU A 27 1.91 24.34 15.48
C LEU A 27 1.41 23.45 14.34
N ILE A 28 0.09 23.22 14.27
CA ILE A 28 -0.55 22.49 13.16
C ILE A 28 -1.43 23.46 12.38
N LEU A 29 -1.02 23.78 11.15
CA LEU A 29 -1.79 24.63 10.25
C LEU A 29 -2.56 23.78 9.23
N LYS A 30 -3.88 23.79 9.38
CA LYS A 30 -4.82 23.29 8.36
C LYS A 30 -5.22 24.44 7.47
N ALA A 31 -4.82 24.40 6.21
CA ALA A 31 -4.88 25.59 5.38
C ALA A 31 -5.23 25.20 3.94
N SER A 32 -6.36 25.71 3.41
CA SER A 32 -6.87 25.37 2.08
C SER A 32 -6.01 25.94 0.94
N ALA A 33 -6.30 25.57 -0.32
CA ALA A 33 -5.72 26.23 -1.49
C ALA A 33 -5.79 27.77 -1.37
N GLY A 34 -4.69 28.47 -1.64
CA GLY A 34 -4.66 29.94 -1.63
C GLY A 34 -4.72 30.62 -0.25
N SER A 35 -4.68 29.86 0.85
CA SER A 35 -4.77 30.40 2.23
C SER A 35 -3.45 30.93 2.81
N GLY A 36 -2.39 31.02 2.00
CA GLY A 36 -1.08 31.52 2.45
C GLY A 36 -0.22 30.51 3.20
N LYS A 37 -0.44 29.19 3.03
CA LYS A 37 0.39 28.11 3.62
C LYS A 37 1.90 28.36 3.51
N THR A 38 2.34 28.59 2.28
CA THR A 38 3.73 28.85 1.94
C THR A 38 4.27 30.15 2.54
N PHE A 39 3.43 31.18 2.66
CA PHE A 39 3.78 32.41 3.36
C PHE A 39 3.96 32.18 4.86
N ALA A 40 3.03 31.45 5.50
CA ALA A 40 3.10 31.13 6.92
C ALA A 40 4.36 30.30 7.25
N LEU A 41 4.69 29.31 6.40
CA LEU A 41 5.86 28.46 6.58
C LEU A 41 7.17 29.25 6.39
N ALA A 42 7.27 30.09 5.35
CA ALA A 42 8.42 30.97 5.17
C ALA A 42 8.57 31.99 6.32
N LYS A 43 7.45 32.58 6.77
CA LYS A 43 7.43 33.52 7.91
C LYS A 43 7.99 32.88 9.16
N GLU A 44 7.54 31.68 9.52
CA GLU A 44 8.00 31.01 10.73
C GLU A 44 9.48 30.60 10.64
N PHE A 45 9.94 30.14 9.47
CA PHE A 45 11.37 29.88 9.23
C PHE A 45 12.22 31.14 9.46
N ILE A 46 11.78 32.28 8.90
CA ILE A 46 12.49 33.55 9.03
C ILE A 46 12.45 34.07 10.47
N LYS A 47 11.34 33.91 11.19
CA LYS A 47 11.27 34.26 12.62
C LYS A 47 12.32 33.52 13.44
N LEU A 48 12.49 32.22 13.21
CA LEU A 48 13.52 31.42 13.89
C LEU A 48 14.93 31.93 13.57
N LEU A 49 15.21 32.26 12.31
CA LEU A 49 16.47 32.89 11.90
C LEU A 49 16.73 34.24 12.58
N ILE A 50 15.68 35.05 12.79
CA ILE A 50 15.80 36.35 13.46
C ILE A 50 15.95 36.17 14.98
N LEU A 51 15.30 35.17 15.58
CA LEU A 51 15.44 34.89 17.01
C LEU A 51 16.88 34.48 17.36
N ASP A 52 17.50 33.65 16.53
CA ASP A 52 18.92 33.33 16.62
C ASP A 52 19.57 33.15 15.23
N PRO A 53 20.28 34.17 14.72
CA PRO A 53 20.97 34.10 13.44
C PRO A 53 22.07 33.03 13.35
N THR A 54 22.55 32.51 14.48
CA THR A 54 23.62 31.50 14.54
C THR A 54 23.08 30.07 14.46
N GLU A 55 21.82 29.85 14.86
CA GLU A 55 21.17 28.53 14.87
C GLU A 55 20.53 28.13 13.53
N TYR A 56 20.81 28.83 12.42
CA TYR A 56 20.22 28.54 11.10
C TYR A 56 20.35 27.07 10.66
N HIS A 57 21.45 26.41 11.04
CA HIS A 57 21.70 25.00 10.71
C HIS A 57 20.87 24.01 11.56
N GLN A 58 20.20 24.48 12.61
CA GLN A 58 19.32 23.69 13.47
C GLN A 58 17.84 23.72 13.03
N ILE A 59 17.52 24.51 12.00
CA ILE A 59 16.18 24.58 11.42
C ILE A 59 16.10 23.60 10.24
N LEU A 60 15.19 22.62 10.32
CA LEU A 60 14.92 21.63 9.29
C LEU A 60 13.52 21.86 8.71
N ALA A 61 13.45 22.10 7.41
CA ALA A 61 12.18 22.11 6.68
C ALA A 61 12.12 20.95 5.69
N LEU A 62 11.04 20.18 5.76
CA LEU A 62 10.78 18.99 4.96
C LEU A 62 9.61 19.25 4.02
N THR A 63 9.79 18.90 2.74
CA THR A 63 8.82 19.07 1.66
C THR A 63 8.61 17.76 0.90
N PHE A 64 7.53 17.62 0.14
CA PHE A 64 7.27 16.41 -0.65
C PHE A 64 8.03 16.41 -1.99
N THR A 65 8.23 17.57 -2.64
CA THR A 65 8.82 17.65 -3.98
C THR A 65 10.07 18.54 -4.02
N ASN A 66 10.95 18.27 -5.01
CA ASN A 66 12.12 19.12 -5.25
C ASN A 66 11.73 20.56 -5.65
N ASP A 67 10.59 20.72 -6.33
CA ASP A 67 10.09 22.03 -6.72
C ASP A 67 9.65 22.83 -5.50
N ALA A 68 8.89 22.22 -4.57
CA ALA A 68 8.49 22.85 -3.31
C ALA A 68 9.71 23.22 -2.44
N LYS A 69 10.71 22.32 -2.38
CA LYS A 69 12.00 22.60 -1.73
C LYS A 69 12.66 23.87 -2.31
N ASN A 70 12.81 23.93 -3.64
CA ASN A 70 13.48 25.03 -4.31
C ASN A 70 12.70 26.35 -4.19
N GLU A 71 11.37 26.28 -4.31
CA GLU A 71 10.47 27.40 -4.11
C GLU A 71 10.59 27.95 -2.69
N MET A 72 10.56 27.09 -1.68
CA MET A 72 10.71 27.47 -0.27
C MET A 72 12.07 28.14 -0.02
N LYS A 73 13.17 27.58 -0.54
CA LYS A 73 14.50 28.21 -0.42
C LYS A 73 14.53 29.60 -1.05
N THR A 74 13.99 29.72 -2.26
CA THR A 74 13.95 31.00 -2.99
C THR A 74 13.13 32.04 -2.25
N ARG A 75 11.97 31.65 -1.72
CA ARG A 75 11.10 32.53 -0.93
C ARG A 75 11.75 33.00 0.35
N VAL A 76 12.34 32.09 1.14
CA VAL A 76 13.02 32.45 2.39
C VAL A 76 14.16 33.43 2.12
N LEU A 77 15.01 33.16 1.13
CA LEU A 77 16.11 34.06 0.77
C LEU A 77 15.61 35.41 0.26
N GLY A 78 14.58 35.41 -0.60
CA GLY A 78 14.01 36.63 -1.17
C GLY A 78 13.47 37.56 -0.09
N GLU A 79 12.64 37.04 0.81
CA GLU A 79 12.07 37.82 1.91
C GLU A 79 13.14 38.23 2.94
N LEU A 80 14.08 37.35 3.27
CA LEU A 80 15.19 37.69 4.17
C LEU A 80 16.08 38.79 3.59
N THR A 81 16.27 38.83 2.26
CA THR A 81 17.02 39.90 1.59
C THR A 81 16.32 41.25 1.70
N LYS A 82 15.00 41.30 1.51
CA LYS A 82 14.20 42.52 1.70
C LYS A 82 14.20 42.99 3.15
N LEU A 83 14.12 42.06 4.09
CA LEU A 83 14.25 42.37 5.53
C LEU A 83 15.64 42.93 5.86
N ALA A 84 16.70 42.33 5.30
CA ALA A 84 18.08 42.77 5.50
C ALA A 84 18.38 44.15 4.89
N SER A 85 17.68 44.55 3.83
CA SER A 85 17.78 45.89 3.23
C SER A 85 16.95 46.95 3.96
N GLY A 86 16.13 46.56 4.94
CA GLY A 86 15.22 47.46 5.67
C GLY A 86 13.95 47.83 4.88
N GLU A 87 13.64 47.09 3.83
CA GLU A 87 12.43 47.31 3.02
C GLU A 87 11.16 47.05 3.85
N GLN A 88 10.18 47.95 3.70
CA GLN A 88 8.90 47.83 4.39
C GLN A 88 8.00 46.84 3.65
N THR A 89 8.03 45.59 4.10
CA THR A 89 7.26 44.48 3.51
C THR A 89 6.13 44.00 4.42
N ASP A 90 5.10 43.37 3.84
CA ASP A 90 4.05 42.69 4.60
C ASP A 90 4.62 41.64 5.57
N MET A 91 5.72 40.97 5.17
CA MET A 91 6.42 40.01 6.00
C MET A 91 7.04 40.67 7.24
N LEU A 92 7.72 41.80 7.09
CA LEU A 92 8.28 42.56 8.22
C LEU A 92 7.19 42.95 9.22
N GLN A 93 6.09 43.53 8.74
CA GLN A 93 4.97 43.95 9.58
C GLN A 93 4.36 42.78 10.34
N THR A 94 4.17 41.65 9.66
CA THR A 94 3.60 40.45 10.28
C THR A 94 4.54 39.84 11.34
N ILE A 95 5.86 39.82 11.07
CA ILE A 95 6.86 39.33 12.02
C ILE A 95 6.92 40.21 13.28
N LEU A 96 6.91 41.54 13.11
CA LEU A 96 6.89 42.47 14.23
C LEU A 96 5.62 42.34 15.07
N ALA A 97 4.46 42.17 14.42
CA ALA A 97 3.20 41.92 15.12
C ALA A 97 3.23 40.60 15.92
N ASP A 98 3.76 39.52 15.32
CA ASP A 98 3.94 38.24 16.02
C ASP A 98 4.88 38.38 17.22
N PHE A 99 6.03 39.05 17.07
CA PHE A 99 6.98 39.27 18.16
C PHE A 99 6.38 40.13 19.27
N ALA A 100 5.62 41.17 18.94
CA ALA A 100 4.91 41.97 19.94
C ALA A 100 3.88 41.13 20.71
N ALA A 101 3.09 40.30 20.02
CA ALA A 101 2.12 39.40 20.64
C ALA A 101 2.79 38.34 21.55
N GLN A 102 3.96 37.86 21.14
CA GLN A 102 4.78 36.88 21.87
C GLN A 102 5.66 37.54 22.95
N LYS A 103 5.60 38.87 23.12
CA LYS A 103 6.43 39.64 24.06
C LYS A 103 7.94 39.47 23.83
N VAL A 104 8.34 39.25 22.59
CA VAL A 104 9.73 39.25 22.14
C VAL A 104 10.18 40.70 21.98
N GLY A 105 11.12 41.15 22.81
CA GLY A 105 11.58 42.54 22.88
C GLY A 105 12.52 42.98 21.74
N LEU A 106 12.17 42.67 20.49
CA LEU A 106 12.95 43.05 19.31
C LEU A 106 12.36 44.30 18.64
N THR A 107 13.20 45.31 18.42
CA THR A 107 12.84 46.49 17.61
C THR A 107 12.98 46.20 16.12
N GLN A 108 12.38 47.04 15.28
CA GLN A 108 12.53 46.91 13.82
C GLN A 108 14.00 46.95 13.39
N ASP A 109 14.80 47.87 13.92
CA ASP A 109 16.23 47.96 13.60
C ASP A 109 16.99 46.69 13.98
N GLN A 110 16.62 46.07 15.11
CA GLN A 110 17.20 44.78 15.53
C GLN A 110 16.78 43.65 14.60
N VAL A 111 15.53 43.64 14.12
CA VAL A 111 15.07 42.66 13.12
C VAL A 111 15.86 42.79 11.82
N VAL A 112 16.09 44.01 11.33
CA VAL A 112 16.89 44.26 10.12
C VAL A 112 18.33 43.78 10.32
N LEU A 113 18.98 44.18 11.42
CA LEU A 113 20.36 43.78 11.72
C LEU A 113 20.51 42.25 11.83
N ARG A 114 19.58 41.60 12.53
CA ARG A 114 19.59 40.14 12.67
C ARG A 114 19.28 39.42 11.37
N SER A 115 18.44 40.00 10.51
CA SER A 115 18.19 39.49 9.16
C SER A 115 19.44 39.56 8.28
N GLN A 116 20.23 40.64 8.38
CA GLN A 116 21.52 40.75 7.70
C GLN A 116 22.50 39.66 8.16
N LEU A 117 22.61 39.44 9.47
CA LEU A 117 23.45 38.38 10.02
C LEU A 117 23.01 36.99 9.56
N ALA A 118 21.72 36.70 9.64
CA ALA A 118 21.16 35.42 9.22
C ALA A 118 21.37 35.17 7.72
N LEU A 119 21.17 36.19 6.88
CA LEU A 119 21.41 36.11 5.45
C LEU A 119 22.87 35.83 5.14
N ASN A 120 23.80 36.54 5.78
CA ASN A 120 25.23 36.33 5.61
C ASN A 120 25.64 34.89 6.02
N ASN A 121 25.15 34.42 7.18
CA ASN A 121 25.42 33.06 7.66
C ASN A 121 24.89 32.00 6.68
N LEU A 122 23.66 32.16 6.19
CA LEU A 122 23.05 31.25 5.22
C LEU A 122 23.76 31.23 3.87
N LEU A 123 24.23 32.38 3.37
CA LEU A 123 24.93 32.45 2.09
C LEU A 123 26.35 31.87 2.18
N ASN A 124 27.05 32.10 3.30
CA ASN A 124 28.39 31.56 3.52
C ASN A 124 28.40 30.04 3.73
N ASP A 125 27.35 29.47 4.34
CA ASP A 125 27.19 28.02 4.49
C ASP A 125 25.83 27.52 3.96
N TYR A 126 25.62 27.76 2.66
CA TYR A 126 24.39 27.36 1.97
C TYR A 126 24.14 25.84 2.03
N SER A 127 25.21 25.05 2.20
CA SER A 127 25.13 23.60 2.35
C SER A 127 24.34 23.16 3.59
N ARG A 128 24.36 23.99 4.65
CA ARG A 128 23.62 23.77 5.90
C ARG A 128 22.24 24.45 5.92
N PHE A 129 21.79 25.03 4.81
CA PHE A 129 20.41 25.47 4.69
C PHE A 129 19.48 24.27 4.46
N ASN A 130 19.02 23.66 5.57
CA ASN A 130 18.32 22.37 5.60
C ASN A 130 16.84 22.47 5.19
N VAL A 131 16.57 22.95 3.98
CA VAL A 131 15.29 22.76 3.31
C VAL A 131 15.46 21.59 2.34
N ASN A 132 14.83 20.46 2.68
CA ASN A 132 15.01 19.18 1.99
C ASN A 132 13.66 18.58 1.61
N THR A 133 13.68 17.65 0.66
CA THR A 133 12.57 16.71 0.51
C THR A 133 12.65 15.64 1.60
N LEU A 134 11.51 15.08 2.02
CA LEU A 134 11.45 13.93 2.94
C LEU A 134 12.38 12.78 2.54
N ASP A 135 12.34 12.40 1.27
CA ASP A 135 13.13 11.33 0.68
C ASP A 135 14.64 11.58 0.77
N HIS A 136 15.08 12.79 0.40
CA HIS A 136 16.48 13.20 0.56
C HIS A 136 16.93 13.17 2.02
N PHE A 137 16.08 13.63 2.95
CA PHE A 137 16.40 13.60 4.38
C PHE A 137 16.62 12.16 4.88
N PHE A 138 15.70 11.24 4.60
CA PHE A 138 15.85 9.84 5.00
C PHE A 138 17.01 9.13 4.32
N THR A 139 17.25 9.44 3.05
CA THR A 139 18.40 8.93 2.31
C THR A 139 19.70 9.36 2.98
N GLN A 140 19.84 10.65 3.29
CA GLN A 140 21.02 11.15 3.99
C GLN A 140 21.13 10.46 5.35
N LEU A 141 20.02 10.31 6.07
CA LEU A 141 20.03 9.65 7.36
C LEU A 141 20.60 8.23 7.28
N ILE A 142 20.12 7.41 6.35
CA ILE A 142 20.61 6.04 6.19
C ILE A 142 22.09 6.01 5.84
N ARG A 143 22.59 6.93 5.00
CA ARG A 143 24.03 7.01 4.71
C ARG A 143 24.85 7.28 5.97
N HIS A 144 24.39 8.17 6.85
CA HIS A 144 25.08 8.46 8.11
C HIS A 144 25.05 7.26 9.06
N LEU A 145 23.96 6.49 9.05
CA LEU A 145 23.79 5.30 9.89
C LEU A 145 24.34 4.02 9.24
N ALA A 146 24.76 4.04 7.97
CA ALA A 146 25.02 2.83 7.19
C ALA A 146 25.98 1.86 7.90
N ARG A 147 27.03 2.41 8.52
CA ARG A 147 28.00 1.63 9.30
C ARG A 147 27.37 0.94 10.52
N GLU A 148 26.50 1.64 11.22
CA GLU A 148 25.81 1.16 12.43
C GLU A 148 24.75 0.13 12.07
N LEU A 149 24.10 0.32 10.92
CA LEU A 149 23.15 -0.61 10.33
C LEU A 149 23.81 -1.83 9.66
N LYS A 150 25.14 -1.91 9.67
CA LYS A 150 25.93 -2.93 8.96
C LYS A 150 25.55 -3.03 7.47
N LEU A 151 25.13 -1.91 6.88
CA LEU A 151 24.90 -1.79 5.45
C LEU A 151 26.26 -1.66 4.76
N ASN A 152 26.41 -2.27 3.58
CA ASN A 152 27.61 -2.12 2.76
C ASN A 152 27.86 -0.63 2.46
N LEU A 153 29.04 -0.13 2.80
CA LEU A 153 29.39 1.30 2.73
C LEU A 153 29.47 1.87 1.29
N GLY A 154 29.31 1.03 0.27
CA GLY A 154 29.38 1.38 -1.15
C GLY A 154 28.03 1.46 -1.86
N TYR A 155 26.91 1.53 -1.13
CA TYR A 155 25.60 1.62 -1.79
C TYR A 155 25.46 2.91 -2.63
N GLU A 156 25.26 2.75 -3.94
CA GLU A 156 24.78 3.85 -4.80
C GLU A 156 23.26 3.96 -4.63
N LEU A 157 22.78 5.20 -4.48
CA LEU A 157 21.34 5.45 -4.44
C LEU A 157 20.79 5.40 -5.86
N ASP A 158 19.91 4.43 -6.14
CA ASP A 158 19.21 4.37 -7.42
C ASP A 158 17.77 4.86 -7.25
N LEU A 159 17.37 5.74 -8.17
CA LEU A 159 16.02 6.31 -8.25
C LEU A 159 15.16 5.56 -9.26
N ASP A 160 15.75 4.72 -10.13
CA ASP A 160 15.03 4.03 -11.20
C ASP A 160 14.52 2.66 -10.76
N ASN A 161 13.41 2.68 -10.00
CA ASN A 161 12.66 1.48 -9.64
C ASN A 161 12.23 0.66 -10.88
N ASP A 162 11.93 1.33 -12.00
CA ASP A 162 11.50 0.66 -13.21
C ASP A 162 12.65 -0.13 -13.86
N LYS A 163 13.90 0.34 -13.79
CA LYS A 163 15.08 -0.41 -14.22
C LYS A 163 15.31 -1.62 -13.34
N ALA A 164 15.33 -1.44 -12.02
CA ALA A 164 15.50 -2.56 -11.09
C ALA A 164 14.40 -3.63 -11.27
N LEU A 165 13.16 -3.20 -11.50
CA LEU A 165 12.05 -4.11 -11.80
C LEU A 165 12.23 -4.85 -13.13
N ARG A 166 12.65 -4.16 -14.20
CA ARG A 166 12.91 -4.80 -15.51
C ARG A 166 13.95 -5.91 -15.39
N GLU A 167 15.06 -5.64 -14.70
CA GLU A 167 16.10 -6.65 -14.47
C GLU A 167 15.58 -7.82 -13.64
N SER A 168 14.78 -7.54 -12.60
CA SER A 168 14.16 -8.58 -11.77
C SER A 168 13.21 -9.49 -12.56
N ILE A 169 12.45 -8.92 -13.51
CA ILE A 169 11.56 -9.66 -14.42
C ILE A 169 12.38 -10.49 -15.42
N HIS A 170 13.48 -9.95 -15.94
CA HIS A 170 14.37 -10.69 -16.83
C HIS A 170 14.97 -11.92 -16.14
N THR A 171 15.43 -11.75 -14.89
CA THR A 171 15.88 -12.86 -14.04
C THR A 171 14.77 -13.86 -13.78
N LEU A 172 13.52 -13.40 -13.57
CA LEU A 172 12.36 -14.26 -13.38
C LEU A 172 12.14 -15.17 -14.60
N TYR A 173 12.24 -14.63 -15.82
CA TYR A 173 12.09 -15.42 -17.05
C TYR A 173 13.23 -16.41 -17.29
N LYS A 174 14.43 -16.11 -16.79
CA LYS A 174 15.60 -16.98 -16.88
C LYS A 174 15.68 -18.02 -15.75
N THR A 175 14.77 -17.98 -14.78
CA THR A 175 14.86 -18.85 -13.61
C THR A 175 14.93 -20.33 -14.01
N THR A 176 15.80 -21.08 -13.35
CA THR A 176 15.86 -22.54 -13.46
C THR A 176 14.96 -23.22 -12.44
N ASP A 177 14.46 -22.48 -11.44
CA ASP A 177 13.64 -23.02 -10.37
C ASP A 177 12.29 -23.52 -10.90
N SER A 178 12.07 -24.83 -10.76
CA SER A 178 10.83 -25.51 -11.12
C SER A 178 9.61 -24.94 -10.40
N ARG A 179 9.79 -24.50 -9.16
CA ARG A 179 8.73 -23.91 -8.34
C ARG A 179 8.30 -22.57 -8.92
N VAL A 180 9.23 -21.66 -9.17
CA VAL A 180 8.95 -20.34 -9.75
C VAL A 180 8.32 -20.48 -11.14
N LYS A 181 8.79 -21.43 -11.96
CA LYS A 181 8.14 -21.75 -13.24
C LYS A 181 6.69 -22.18 -13.10
N LYS A 182 6.37 -22.99 -12.09
CA LYS A 182 5.00 -23.41 -11.80
C LYS A 182 4.13 -22.23 -11.41
N TRP A 183 4.61 -21.36 -10.51
CA TRP A 183 3.92 -20.14 -10.12
C TRP A 183 3.63 -19.23 -11.31
N LEU A 184 4.64 -19.02 -12.16
CA LEU A 184 4.52 -18.20 -13.37
C LEU A 184 3.49 -18.77 -14.35
N ARG A 185 3.54 -20.08 -14.63
CA ARG A 185 2.56 -20.75 -15.50
C ARG A 185 1.14 -20.61 -14.96
N SER A 186 0.91 -20.97 -13.69
CA SER A 186 -0.42 -20.90 -13.08
C SER A 186 -0.96 -19.46 -13.00
N PHE A 187 -0.08 -18.48 -12.81
CA PHE A 187 -0.46 -17.07 -12.89
C PHE A 187 -0.91 -16.70 -14.31
N ILE A 188 -0.15 -17.06 -15.34
CA ILE A 188 -0.49 -16.79 -16.74
C ILE A 188 -1.82 -17.46 -17.11
N ASP A 189 -1.99 -18.74 -16.78
CA ASP A 189 -3.21 -19.51 -17.05
C ASP A 189 -4.43 -18.85 -16.40
N SER A 190 -4.29 -18.40 -15.15
CA SER A 190 -5.37 -17.67 -14.46
C SER A 190 -5.73 -16.34 -15.13
N ARG A 191 -4.76 -15.61 -15.71
CA ARG A 191 -5.02 -14.32 -16.38
C ARG A 191 -5.69 -14.49 -17.73
N ILE A 192 -5.33 -15.55 -18.46
CA ILE A 192 -5.96 -15.91 -19.73
C ILE A 192 -7.42 -16.33 -19.48
N ASN A 193 -7.67 -17.16 -18.48
CA ASN A 193 -9.02 -17.63 -18.16
C ASN A 193 -9.95 -16.52 -17.61
N GLU A 194 -9.41 -15.44 -17.07
CA GLU A 194 -10.16 -14.29 -16.54
C GLU A 194 -10.44 -13.18 -17.58
N ASP A 195 -10.13 -13.39 -18.87
CA ASP A 195 -10.23 -12.37 -19.94
C ASP A 195 -9.41 -11.08 -19.65
N LYS A 196 -8.46 -11.13 -18.72
CA LYS A 196 -7.63 -9.98 -18.30
C LYS A 196 -6.46 -9.69 -19.25
N GLY A 197 -6.49 -10.27 -20.45
CA GLY A 197 -5.56 -10.00 -21.55
C GLY A 197 -4.30 -10.86 -21.55
N TRP A 198 -3.82 -11.16 -22.75
CA TRP A 198 -2.65 -12.03 -23.03
C TRP A 198 -1.29 -11.35 -22.80
N ASN A 199 -1.26 -10.04 -22.48
CA ASN A 199 -0.01 -9.31 -22.29
C ASN A 199 0.63 -9.65 -20.93
N ILE A 200 1.38 -10.75 -20.92
CA ILE A 200 2.04 -11.32 -19.72
C ILE A 200 3.01 -10.29 -19.11
N GLU A 201 3.82 -9.63 -19.94
CA GLU A 201 4.81 -8.67 -19.48
C GLU A 201 4.17 -7.48 -18.76
N PHE A 202 3.08 -6.94 -19.32
CA PHE A 202 2.31 -5.88 -18.66
C PHE A 202 1.72 -6.35 -17.32
N ASN A 203 1.17 -7.57 -17.27
CA ASN A 203 0.58 -8.13 -16.05
C ASN A 203 1.64 -8.33 -14.95
N ILE A 204 2.79 -8.91 -15.30
CA ILE A 204 3.90 -9.13 -14.35
C ILE A 204 4.51 -7.79 -13.92
N LYS A 205 4.69 -6.84 -14.84
CA LYS A 205 5.18 -5.49 -14.50
C LYS A 205 4.22 -4.77 -13.56
N THR A 206 2.90 -4.85 -13.82
CA THR A 206 1.88 -4.25 -12.97
C THR A 206 1.87 -4.88 -11.58
N LEU A 207 2.02 -6.21 -11.51
CA LEU A 207 2.17 -6.92 -10.24
C LEU A 207 3.45 -6.52 -9.51
N GLY A 208 4.59 -6.50 -10.19
CA GLY A 208 5.89 -6.15 -9.63
C GLY A 208 6.00 -4.70 -9.16
N LYS A 209 5.25 -3.77 -9.76
CA LYS A 209 5.15 -2.38 -9.25
C LYS A 209 4.63 -2.31 -7.82
N LYS A 210 3.89 -3.32 -7.35
CA LYS A 210 3.45 -3.39 -5.95
C LYS A 210 4.62 -3.54 -4.97
N LEU A 211 5.77 -4.07 -5.39
CA LEU A 211 6.96 -4.21 -4.53
C LEU A 211 7.49 -2.88 -3.99
N PHE A 212 7.20 -1.78 -4.69
CA PHE A 212 7.65 -0.43 -4.34
C PHE A 212 6.57 0.40 -3.64
N GLN A 213 5.42 -0.19 -3.35
CA GLN A 213 4.34 0.48 -2.63
C GLN A 213 4.48 0.24 -1.13
N ASP A 214 4.13 1.24 -0.32
CA ASP A 214 4.22 1.15 1.14
C ASP A 214 3.38 0.01 1.73
N SER A 215 2.24 -0.32 1.11
CA SER A 215 1.40 -1.46 1.53
C SER A 215 2.11 -2.81 1.45
N PHE A 216 3.15 -2.93 0.62
CA PHE A 216 3.96 -4.13 0.54
C PHE A 216 4.91 -4.28 1.73
N ILE A 217 5.31 -3.18 2.39
CA ILE A 217 6.23 -3.19 3.54
C ILE A 217 5.71 -4.12 4.63
N ASP A 218 4.42 -4.02 4.97
CA ASP A 218 3.81 -4.79 6.06
C ASP A 218 3.68 -6.28 5.72
N ILE A 219 3.63 -6.62 4.43
CA ILE A 219 3.38 -7.99 3.94
C ILE A 219 4.69 -8.69 3.57
N ARG A 220 5.76 -7.95 3.26
CA ARG A 220 7.03 -8.49 2.74
C ARG A 220 7.65 -9.56 3.63
N ASP A 221 7.75 -9.30 4.93
CA ASP A 221 8.33 -10.25 5.88
C ASP A 221 7.44 -11.48 6.07
N THR A 222 6.12 -11.29 6.01
CA THR A 222 5.13 -12.36 6.07
C THR A 222 5.16 -13.23 4.82
N LEU A 223 5.34 -12.62 3.63
CA LEU A 223 5.50 -13.31 2.36
C LEU A 223 6.70 -14.24 2.36
N ASN A 224 7.87 -13.72 2.77
CA ASN A 224 9.11 -14.49 2.79
C ASN A 224 9.05 -15.66 3.79
N LYS A 225 8.40 -15.48 4.94
CA LYS A 225 8.27 -16.55 5.96
C LYS A 225 7.25 -17.63 5.58
N ASN A 226 6.25 -17.30 4.77
CA ASN A 226 5.15 -18.21 4.46
C ASN A 226 5.24 -18.83 3.06
N ALA A 227 6.36 -18.66 2.36
CA ALA A 227 6.56 -19.19 1.02
C ALA A 227 6.31 -20.71 0.94
N GLU A 228 6.75 -21.50 1.92
CA GLU A 228 6.51 -22.95 1.96
C GLU A 228 5.05 -23.30 2.29
N HIS A 229 4.43 -22.56 3.22
CA HIS A 229 3.02 -22.72 3.59
C HIS A 229 2.06 -22.39 2.44
N LEU A 230 2.45 -21.47 1.55
CA LEU A 230 1.66 -21.11 0.36
C LEU A 230 1.52 -22.28 -0.61
N GLU A 231 2.54 -23.12 -0.79
CA GLU A 231 2.44 -24.28 -1.68
C GLU A 231 1.48 -25.34 -1.16
N GLU A 232 1.55 -25.62 0.13
CA GLU A 232 0.62 -26.56 0.76
C GLU A 232 -0.80 -26.00 0.73
N CYS A 233 -0.98 -24.70 0.98
CA CYS A 233 -2.27 -24.04 0.85
C CYS A 233 -2.85 -24.17 -0.57
N VAL A 234 -2.06 -23.89 -1.61
CA VAL A 234 -2.49 -24.07 -3.01
C VAL A 234 -2.85 -25.52 -3.31
N LYS A 235 -2.09 -26.48 -2.78
CA LYS A 235 -2.37 -27.90 -2.97
C LYS A 235 -3.72 -28.27 -2.35
N GLN A 236 -3.98 -27.84 -1.11
CA GLN A 236 -5.26 -28.08 -0.44
C GLN A 236 -6.44 -27.43 -1.16
N LEU A 237 -6.30 -26.16 -1.56
CA LEU A 237 -7.35 -25.46 -2.32
C LEU A 237 -7.63 -26.12 -3.67
N ASN A 238 -6.59 -26.59 -4.39
CA ASN A 238 -6.79 -27.32 -5.64
C ASN A 238 -7.46 -28.68 -5.42
N ILE A 239 -7.12 -29.40 -4.34
CA ILE A 239 -7.79 -30.67 -3.98
C ILE A 239 -9.28 -30.41 -3.72
N GLN A 240 -9.58 -29.34 -2.99
CA GLN A 240 -10.94 -28.95 -2.65
C GLN A 240 -11.75 -28.55 -3.88
N VAL A 241 -11.17 -27.75 -4.78
CA VAL A 241 -11.80 -27.39 -6.06
C VAL A 241 -12.07 -28.63 -6.90
N LYS A 242 -11.03 -29.43 -7.18
CA LYS A 242 -11.16 -30.63 -8.01
C LYS A 242 -12.10 -31.66 -7.40
N GLY A 243 -12.10 -31.82 -6.08
CA GLY A 243 -12.97 -32.75 -5.37
C GLY A 243 -14.44 -32.41 -5.59
N TYR A 244 -14.81 -31.13 -5.43
CA TYR A 244 -16.17 -30.66 -5.69
C TYR A 244 -16.57 -30.80 -7.16
N GLU A 245 -15.70 -30.36 -8.08
CA GLU A 245 -15.94 -30.45 -9.53
C GLU A 245 -16.11 -31.91 -9.99
N THR A 246 -15.27 -32.82 -9.50
CA THR A 246 -15.35 -34.25 -9.84
C THR A 246 -16.64 -34.88 -9.31
N ALA A 247 -17.07 -34.52 -8.08
CA ALA A 247 -18.31 -35.02 -7.51
C ALA A 247 -19.53 -34.56 -8.32
N MET A 248 -19.60 -33.27 -8.65
CA MET A 248 -20.66 -32.69 -9.48
C MET A 248 -20.68 -33.26 -10.90
N GLN A 249 -19.51 -33.40 -11.52
CA GLN A 249 -19.40 -33.95 -12.88
C GLN A 249 -19.82 -35.42 -12.93
N LYS A 250 -19.47 -36.22 -11.92
CA LYS A 250 -19.89 -37.62 -11.82
C LYS A 250 -21.42 -37.74 -11.76
N LEU A 251 -22.09 -36.91 -10.96
CA LEU A 251 -23.56 -36.89 -10.88
C LEU A 251 -24.18 -36.49 -12.23
N GLY A 252 -23.63 -35.49 -12.91
CA GLY A 252 -24.05 -35.10 -14.26
C GLY A 252 -23.90 -36.25 -15.27
N GLN A 253 -22.76 -36.94 -15.29
CA GLN A 253 -22.51 -38.08 -16.18
C GLN A 253 -23.45 -39.27 -15.90
N GLN A 254 -23.69 -39.58 -14.63
CA GLN A 254 -24.63 -40.64 -14.23
C GLN A 254 -26.06 -40.33 -14.70
N ALA A 255 -26.48 -39.07 -14.54
CA ALA A 255 -27.79 -38.64 -15.03
C ALA A 255 -27.87 -38.75 -16.56
N MET A 256 -26.85 -38.30 -17.29
CA MET A 256 -26.82 -38.41 -18.75
C MET A 256 -26.85 -39.87 -19.24
N GLN A 257 -26.17 -40.80 -18.55
CA GLN A 257 -26.25 -42.23 -18.84
C GLN A 257 -27.67 -42.79 -18.61
N LEU A 258 -28.34 -42.34 -17.56
CA LEU A 258 -29.70 -42.76 -17.21
C LEU A 258 -30.75 -42.20 -18.19
N LEU A 259 -30.55 -40.98 -18.72
CA LEU A 259 -31.35 -40.46 -19.83
C LEU A 259 -31.16 -41.31 -21.09
N ALA A 260 -29.92 -41.67 -21.42
CA ALA A 260 -29.60 -42.48 -22.59
C ALA A 260 -30.19 -43.89 -22.51
N SER A 261 -30.20 -44.53 -21.33
CA SER A 261 -30.80 -45.86 -21.14
C SER A 261 -32.32 -45.87 -21.36
N HIS A 262 -32.99 -44.74 -21.10
CA HIS A 262 -34.42 -44.55 -21.36
C HIS A 262 -34.70 -43.95 -22.75
N LYS A 263 -33.66 -43.75 -23.60
CA LYS A 263 -33.76 -43.11 -24.92
C LYS A 263 -34.41 -41.72 -24.87
N LEU A 264 -34.16 -40.96 -23.80
CA LEU A 264 -34.70 -39.62 -23.61
C LEU A 264 -33.67 -38.57 -24.02
N ALA A 265 -34.11 -37.53 -24.73
CA ALA A 265 -33.32 -36.36 -25.05
C ALA A 265 -33.66 -35.22 -24.09
N ILE A 266 -32.74 -34.26 -23.92
CA ILE A 266 -32.94 -33.08 -23.06
C ILE A 266 -34.14 -32.23 -23.52
N SER A 267 -34.42 -32.24 -24.82
CA SER A 267 -35.60 -31.60 -25.43
C SER A 267 -36.93 -32.17 -24.95
N ASP A 268 -36.94 -33.41 -24.48
CA ASP A 268 -38.17 -34.09 -24.05
C ASP A 268 -38.65 -33.61 -22.67
N PHE A 269 -37.73 -33.00 -21.91
CA PHE A 269 -38.00 -32.48 -20.58
C PHE A 269 -38.58 -31.06 -20.64
N ARG A 270 -39.53 -30.79 -19.74
CA ARG A 270 -40.17 -29.47 -19.61
C ARG A 270 -39.11 -28.38 -19.50
N GLN A 271 -39.22 -27.31 -20.30
CA GLN A 271 -38.30 -26.16 -20.27
C GLN A 271 -36.80 -26.54 -20.34
N HIS A 272 -36.45 -27.66 -20.97
CA HIS A 272 -35.08 -28.17 -21.02
C HIS A 272 -34.43 -28.33 -19.65
N THR A 273 -35.23 -28.71 -18.66
CA THR A 273 -34.80 -28.88 -17.26
C THR A 273 -33.62 -29.86 -17.11
N ALA A 274 -33.52 -30.89 -17.95
CA ALA A 274 -32.38 -31.81 -17.96
C ALA A 274 -31.04 -31.20 -18.44
N THR A 275 -31.03 -29.97 -18.98
CA THR A 275 -29.80 -29.29 -19.44
C THR A 275 -28.78 -29.10 -18.33
N VAL A 276 -29.23 -29.07 -17.07
CA VAL A 276 -28.28 -28.93 -15.94
C VAL A 276 -27.38 -30.14 -15.81
N PHE A 277 -27.87 -31.36 -16.02
CA PHE A 277 -27.01 -32.55 -16.00
C PHE A 277 -26.01 -32.55 -17.16
N GLN A 278 -26.41 -32.03 -18.32
CA GLN A 278 -25.51 -31.81 -19.44
C GLN A 278 -24.41 -30.81 -19.05
N LYS A 279 -24.78 -29.62 -18.58
CA LYS A 279 -23.83 -28.59 -18.12
C LYS A 279 -22.85 -29.14 -17.06
N LEU A 280 -23.34 -29.89 -16.07
CA LEU A 280 -22.51 -30.51 -15.05
C LEU A 280 -21.55 -31.55 -15.65
N SER A 281 -22.01 -32.39 -16.59
CA SER A 281 -21.17 -33.38 -17.24
C SER A 281 -20.07 -32.76 -18.12
N GLU A 282 -20.37 -31.61 -18.72
CA GLU A 282 -19.47 -30.80 -19.56
C GLU A 282 -18.52 -29.90 -18.74
N GLY A 283 -18.68 -29.83 -17.40
CA GLY A 283 -17.78 -29.09 -16.50
C GLY A 283 -18.22 -27.67 -16.14
N THR A 284 -19.50 -27.34 -16.31
CA THR A 284 -20.09 -26.07 -15.88
C THR A 284 -20.83 -26.25 -14.55
N PHE A 285 -20.31 -25.65 -13.48
CA PHE A 285 -20.79 -25.86 -12.10
C PHE A 285 -21.55 -24.66 -11.49
N ASP A 286 -21.79 -23.61 -12.28
CA ASP A 286 -22.54 -22.45 -11.83
C ASP A 286 -24.05 -22.72 -11.91
N LEU A 287 -24.64 -23.04 -10.75
CA LEU A 287 -26.08 -23.26 -10.62
C LEU A 287 -26.78 -21.92 -10.35
N GLU A 288 -27.60 -21.48 -11.30
CA GLU A 288 -28.42 -20.25 -11.17
C GLU A 288 -29.47 -20.39 -10.06
N ALA A 289 -29.80 -19.30 -9.36
CA ALA A 289 -30.83 -19.31 -8.30
C ALA A 289 -32.24 -19.69 -8.81
N SER A 290 -32.50 -19.53 -10.10
CA SER A 290 -33.71 -19.97 -10.81
C SER A 290 -33.84 -21.50 -10.88
N PHE A 291 -32.72 -22.23 -10.74
CA PHE A 291 -32.66 -23.69 -10.80
C PHE A 291 -33.29 -24.36 -9.57
N SER A 292 -33.01 -23.89 -8.35
CA SER A 292 -33.59 -24.50 -7.14
C SER A 292 -35.13 -24.39 -7.14
N ALA A 293 -35.68 -23.23 -7.53
CA ALA A 293 -37.12 -22.97 -7.48
C ALA A 293 -37.97 -23.82 -8.44
N THR A 294 -37.44 -24.18 -9.61
CA THR A 294 -38.18 -24.92 -10.65
C THR A 294 -38.22 -26.43 -10.38
N PHE A 295 -37.24 -26.98 -9.65
CA PHE A 295 -37.03 -28.43 -9.54
C PHE A 295 -37.40 -29.03 -8.18
N ILE A 296 -37.62 -28.21 -7.14
CA ILE A 296 -38.12 -28.63 -5.81
C ILE A 296 -39.45 -29.41 -5.88
N LYS A 297 -40.20 -29.31 -6.99
CA LYS A 297 -41.47 -30.02 -7.20
C LYS A 297 -41.36 -31.36 -7.96
N GLY A 298 -40.19 -31.74 -8.50
CA GLY A 298 -40.02 -33.02 -9.23
C GLY A 298 -40.82 -33.14 -10.54
N ASP A 299 -41.18 -32.01 -11.15
CA ASP A 299 -42.17 -31.94 -12.23
C ASP A 299 -41.47 -31.90 -13.62
N TRP A 300 -40.97 -33.05 -14.06
CA TRP A 300 -40.08 -33.20 -15.23
C TRP A 300 -40.77 -33.12 -16.60
N ALA A 301 -42.07 -33.41 -16.67
CA ALA A 301 -42.84 -33.47 -17.91
C ALA A 301 -43.96 -32.41 -17.96
N THR A 302 -44.33 -31.97 -19.16
CA THR A 302 -45.55 -31.17 -19.35
C THR A 302 -46.78 -32.09 -19.36
N LYS A 303 -47.95 -31.54 -18.99
CA LYS A 303 -49.22 -32.31 -18.96
C LYS A 303 -49.63 -32.89 -20.32
N THR A 304 -49.08 -32.36 -21.41
CA THR A 304 -49.37 -32.72 -22.80
C THR A 304 -48.23 -33.48 -23.48
N SER A 305 -47.22 -33.96 -22.73
CA SER A 305 -46.09 -34.69 -23.31
C SER A 305 -46.45 -36.12 -23.67
N ASP A 306 -46.22 -36.51 -24.93
CA ASP A 306 -46.41 -37.88 -25.41
C ASP A 306 -45.45 -38.89 -24.76
N ARG A 307 -44.34 -38.40 -24.19
CA ARG A 307 -43.31 -39.21 -23.50
C ARG A 307 -43.38 -39.13 -21.98
N LYS A 308 -44.49 -38.63 -21.43
CA LYS A 308 -44.66 -38.41 -19.99
C LYS A 308 -44.38 -39.66 -19.15
N GLY A 309 -44.86 -40.83 -19.57
CA GLY A 309 -44.64 -42.09 -18.86
C GLY A 309 -43.16 -42.51 -18.78
N ASP A 310 -42.41 -42.35 -19.88
CA ASP A 310 -40.97 -42.64 -19.92
C ASP A 310 -40.17 -41.66 -19.03
N ILE A 311 -40.56 -40.38 -19.03
CA ILE A 311 -39.94 -39.34 -18.20
C ILE A 311 -40.19 -39.59 -16.71
N GLU A 312 -41.42 -39.96 -16.33
CA GLU A 312 -41.77 -40.30 -14.95
C GLU A 312 -41.08 -41.60 -14.48
N ALA A 313 -40.96 -42.60 -15.36
CA ALA A 313 -40.20 -43.81 -15.07
C ALA A 313 -38.71 -43.51 -14.86
N CYS A 314 -38.11 -42.69 -15.73
CA CYS A 314 -36.74 -42.20 -15.61
C CYS A 314 -36.53 -41.39 -14.31
N ALA A 315 -37.49 -40.52 -13.96
CA ALA A 315 -37.47 -39.74 -12.72
C ALA A 315 -37.42 -40.63 -11.48
N ASN A 316 -38.28 -41.65 -11.45
CA ASN A 316 -38.40 -42.60 -10.33
C ASN A 316 -37.28 -43.65 -10.28
N ASN A 317 -36.63 -43.95 -11.41
CA ASN A 317 -35.51 -44.90 -11.49
C ASN A 317 -34.15 -44.30 -11.08
N GLY A 318 -34.12 -43.10 -10.49
CA GLY A 318 -32.92 -42.53 -9.86
C GLY A 318 -32.54 -41.14 -10.33
N LEU A 319 -33.21 -40.55 -11.32
CA LEU A 319 -32.92 -39.16 -11.71
C LEU A 319 -33.29 -38.16 -10.59
N ASN A 320 -34.37 -38.43 -9.84
CA ASN A 320 -34.72 -37.65 -8.65
C ASN A 320 -33.67 -37.76 -7.55
N ASP A 321 -33.11 -38.96 -7.33
CA ASP A 321 -32.06 -39.18 -6.33
C ASP A 321 -30.75 -38.48 -6.70
N LEU A 322 -30.41 -38.45 -7.99
CA LEU A 322 -29.28 -37.69 -8.52
C LEU A 322 -29.51 -36.19 -8.39
N LEU A 323 -30.71 -35.70 -8.67
CA LEU A 323 -31.06 -34.29 -8.44
C LEU A 323 -30.94 -33.91 -6.96
N ALA A 324 -31.44 -34.75 -6.05
CA ALA A 324 -31.35 -34.52 -4.61
C ALA A 324 -29.89 -34.41 -4.15
N GLN A 325 -29.01 -35.30 -4.64
CA GLN A 325 -27.56 -35.24 -4.35
C GLN A 325 -26.90 -33.98 -4.91
N VAL A 326 -27.30 -33.52 -6.10
CA VAL A 326 -26.80 -32.25 -6.67
C VAL A 326 -27.24 -31.07 -5.80
N LEU A 327 -28.51 -31.02 -5.38
CA LEU A 327 -29.02 -29.95 -4.52
C LEU A 327 -28.36 -29.97 -3.14
N GLU A 328 -28.16 -31.14 -2.54
CA GLU A 328 -27.47 -31.29 -1.27
C GLU A 328 -26.04 -30.75 -1.35
N LEU A 329 -25.26 -31.13 -2.38
CA LEU A 329 -23.92 -30.59 -2.59
C LEU A 329 -23.95 -29.08 -2.85
N ALA A 330 -24.95 -28.58 -3.58
CA ALA A 330 -25.11 -27.16 -3.89
C ALA A 330 -25.57 -26.29 -2.71
N GLU A 331 -26.13 -26.88 -1.66
CA GLU A 331 -26.51 -26.19 -0.42
C GLU A 331 -25.56 -26.49 0.74
N SER A 332 -24.67 -27.47 0.57
CA SER A 332 -23.68 -27.85 1.58
C SER A 332 -22.59 -26.79 1.82
N ASN A 333 -21.95 -26.87 2.98
CA ASN A 333 -20.72 -26.13 3.28
C ASN A 333 -19.59 -26.40 2.27
N GLN A 334 -19.64 -27.52 1.52
CA GLN A 334 -18.63 -27.81 0.50
C GLN A 334 -18.71 -26.85 -0.68
N ARG A 335 -19.90 -26.36 -1.06
CA ARG A 335 -20.03 -25.34 -2.11
C ARG A 335 -19.43 -24.02 -1.67
N GLN A 336 -19.72 -23.57 -0.44
CA GLN A 336 -19.12 -22.34 0.08
C GLN A 336 -17.60 -22.43 0.05
N ALA A 337 -17.07 -23.54 0.55
CA ALA A 337 -15.63 -23.77 0.60
C ALA A 337 -15.03 -23.85 -0.83
N TYR A 338 -15.71 -24.46 -1.80
CA TYR A 338 -15.33 -24.45 -3.22
C TYR A 338 -15.28 -23.03 -3.80
N LEU A 339 -16.30 -22.21 -3.55
CA LEU A 339 -16.36 -20.82 -4.05
C LEU A 339 -15.23 -19.96 -3.45
N GLU A 340 -14.97 -20.11 -2.15
CA GLU A 340 -13.86 -19.46 -1.46
C GLU A 340 -12.51 -19.87 -2.08
N ALA A 341 -12.28 -21.18 -2.26
CA ALA A 341 -11.05 -21.69 -2.85
C ALA A 341 -10.85 -21.20 -4.29
N LYS A 342 -11.90 -21.22 -5.11
CA LYS A 342 -11.89 -20.74 -6.50
C LYS A 342 -11.59 -19.24 -6.57
N ALA A 343 -12.09 -18.44 -5.63
CA ALA A 343 -11.80 -17.01 -5.55
C ALA A 343 -10.38 -16.70 -5.03
N LEU A 344 -9.83 -17.54 -4.16
CA LEU A 344 -8.50 -17.35 -3.58
C LEU A 344 -7.37 -17.77 -4.52
N LEU A 345 -7.51 -18.88 -5.24
CA LEU A 345 -6.45 -19.48 -6.08
C LEU A 345 -5.77 -18.49 -7.06
N PRO A 346 -6.50 -17.66 -7.85
CA PRO A 346 -5.87 -16.71 -8.78
C PRO A 346 -4.98 -15.67 -8.07
N ASN A 347 -5.37 -15.28 -6.85
CA ASN A 347 -4.63 -14.33 -6.04
C ASN A 347 -3.38 -14.97 -5.43
N ILE A 348 -3.42 -16.26 -5.12
CA ILE A 348 -2.27 -16.99 -4.57
C ILE A 348 -1.13 -17.12 -5.57
N TYR A 349 -1.43 -17.37 -6.85
CA TYR A 349 -0.39 -17.38 -7.88
C TYR A 349 0.28 -16.02 -8.05
N SER A 350 -0.48 -14.93 -7.87
CA SER A 350 0.06 -13.58 -7.85
C SER A 350 1.04 -13.38 -6.69
N TYR A 351 0.77 -13.96 -5.51
CA TYR A 351 1.72 -13.90 -4.38
C TYR A 351 3.01 -14.68 -4.65
N GLY A 352 2.92 -15.87 -5.26
CA GLY A 352 4.10 -16.67 -5.62
C GLY A 352 5.03 -15.93 -6.60
N VAL A 353 4.45 -15.32 -7.65
CA VAL A 353 5.21 -14.50 -8.60
C VAL A 353 5.80 -13.25 -7.93
N LEU A 354 5.02 -12.58 -7.07
CA LEU A 354 5.48 -11.39 -6.35
C LEU A 354 6.65 -11.70 -5.39
N SER A 355 6.61 -12.83 -4.70
CA SER A 355 7.72 -13.31 -3.85
C SER A 355 8.98 -13.55 -4.67
N ALA A 356 8.88 -14.26 -5.79
CA ALA A 356 10.03 -14.52 -6.66
C ALA A 356 10.63 -13.20 -7.23
N LEU A 357 9.78 -12.24 -7.61
CA LEU A 357 10.23 -10.92 -8.03
C LEU A 357 10.92 -10.16 -6.89
N SER A 358 10.41 -10.25 -5.66
CA SER A 358 11.01 -9.63 -4.47
C SER A 358 12.42 -10.20 -4.19
N ASP A 359 12.60 -11.51 -4.33
CA ASP A 359 13.89 -12.18 -4.16
C ASP A 359 14.88 -11.77 -5.26
N ASN A 360 14.47 -11.84 -6.53
CA ASN A 360 15.30 -11.37 -7.64
C ASN A 360 15.70 -9.89 -7.50
N LEU A 361 14.78 -9.04 -7.04
CA LEU A 361 15.05 -7.63 -6.79
C LEU A 361 16.06 -7.45 -5.65
N ARG A 362 16.00 -8.29 -4.62
CA ARG A 362 16.97 -8.28 -3.51
C ARG A 362 18.36 -8.70 -4.00
N GLU A 363 18.46 -9.74 -4.83
CA GLU A 363 19.72 -10.18 -5.44
C GLU A 363 20.30 -9.09 -6.33
N TYR A 364 19.50 -8.54 -7.26
CA TYR A 364 19.93 -7.44 -8.13
C TYR A 364 20.49 -6.25 -7.36
N ARG A 365 19.83 -5.84 -6.27
CA ARG A 365 20.32 -4.76 -5.39
C ARG A 365 21.63 -5.10 -4.71
N THR A 366 21.78 -6.35 -4.26
CA THR A 366 22.99 -6.81 -3.56
C THR A 366 24.17 -6.85 -4.52
N ASP A 367 23.98 -7.42 -5.71
CA ASP A 367 25.04 -7.58 -6.71
C ASP A 367 25.53 -6.24 -7.27
N ASN A 368 24.62 -5.26 -7.40
CA ASN A 368 24.95 -3.94 -7.92
C ASN A 368 25.25 -2.92 -6.81
N ASN A 369 25.26 -3.32 -5.54
CA ASN A 369 25.33 -2.41 -4.39
C ASN A 369 24.37 -1.21 -4.55
N LEU A 370 23.09 -1.46 -4.79
CA LEU A 370 22.09 -0.42 -4.96
C LEU A 370 21.16 -0.32 -3.75
N LEU A 371 20.91 0.91 -3.32
CA LEU A 371 19.86 1.25 -2.36
C LEU A 371 18.75 1.98 -3.11
N LEU A 372 17.54 1.40 -3.17
CA LEU A 372 16.41 2.08 -3.76
C LEU A 372 15.80 3.07 -2.79
N LEU A 373 15.24 4.16 -3.30
CA LEU A 373 14.57 5.14 -2.45
C LEU A 373 13.40 4.53 -1.67
N SER A 374 12.65 3.61 -2.26
CA SER A 374 11.58 2.88 -1.55
C SER A 374 12.08 2.05 -0.37
N ASP A 375 13.37 1.68 -0.36
CA ASP A 375 13.96 0.91 0.73
C ASP A 375 14.30 1.78 1.94
N THR A 376 14.38 3.11 1.78
CA THR A 376 14.81 3.97 2.88
C THR A 376 13.79 3.96 4.02
N ALA A 377 12.51 4.04 3.68
CA ALA A 377 11.43 3.92 4.65
C ALA A 377 11.45 2.54 5.34
N PHE A 378 11.71 1.47 4.59
CA PHE A 378 11.80 0.10 5.13
C PHE A 378 12.93 -0.03 6.15
N ILE A 379 14.14 0.37 5.78
CA ILE A 379 15.34 0.21 6.62
C ILE A 379 15.17 0.99 7.92
N LEU A 380 14.73 2.25 7.83
CA LEU A 380 14.50 3.06 9.01
C LEU A 380 13.41 2.43 9.89
N HIS A 381 12.28 2.04 9.30
CA HIS A 381 11.18 1.46 10.07
C HIS A 381 11.60 0.17 10.80
N GLY A 382 12.34 -0.71 10.12
CA GLY A 382 12.87 -1.94 10.72
C GLY A 382 13.77 -1.65 11.91
N VAL A 383 14.65 -0.65 11.80
CA VAL A 383 15.56 -0.28 12.89
C VAL A 383 14.80 0.35 14.05
N ILE A 384 13.89 1.28 13.77
CA ILE A 384 13.09 1.97 14.79
C ILE A 384 12.15 1.01 15.52
N SER A 385 11.66 -0.03 14.84
CA SER A 385 10.70 -0.98 15.42
C SER A 385 11.37 -2.13 16.16
N GLN A 386 12.58 -2.54 15.77
CA GLN A 386 13.29 -3.68 16.39
C GLN A 386 14.22 -3.28 17.53
N SER A 387 14.60 -2.01 17.62
CA SER A 387 15.45 -1.52 18.69
C SER A 387 14.75 -0.41 19.45
N ASP A 388 14.95 -0.39 20.77
CA ASP A 388 14.97 0.87 21.51
C ASP A 388 16.06 1.72 20.87
N ALA A 389 15.81 2.35 19.72
CA ALA A 389 16.72 3.28 19.07
C ALA A 389 16.34 4.74 19.31
N PRO A 390 16.25 5.21 20.57
CA PRO A 390 16.50 6.61 20.89
C PRO A 390 17.80 7.10 20.24
N PHE A 391 18.84 6.27 20.11
CA PHE A 391 20.16 6.73 19.66
C PHE A 391 20.16 7.40 18.27
N ILE A 392 19.32 6.93 17.34
CA ILE A 392 19.23 7.52 15.99
C ILE A 392 18.75 8.96 16.11
N TYR A 393 17.67 9.16 16.86
CA TYR A 393 17.05 10.46 17.04
C TYR A 393 17.73 11.30 18.12
N GLU A 394 18.49 10.73 19.04
CA GLU A 394 19.38 11.45 19.94
C GLU A 394 20.53 12.08 19.14
N LYS A 395 21.13 11.33 18.20
CA LYS A 395 22.18 11.87 17.33
C LYS A 395 21.66 12.91 16.34
N ILE A 396 20.51 12.69 15.73
CA ILE A 396 19.94 13.62 14.73
C ILE A 396 19.20 14.77 15.39
N GLY A 397 18.41 14.48 16.42
CA GLY A 397 17.60 15.46 17.12
C GLY A 397 18.48 16.50 17.81
N ALA A 398 19.68 16.13 18.27
CA ALA A 398 20.67 17.10 18.74
C ALA A 398 21.13 18.07 17.64
N ARG A 399 20.98 17.72 16.35
CA ARG A 399 21.30 18.59 15.21
C ARG A 399 20.16 19.53 14.84
N TYR A 400 18.91 19.10 14.98
CA TYR A 400 17.74 19.88 14.56
C TYR A 400 16.83 20.22 15.74
N LYS A 401 16.82 21.50 16.08
CA LYS A 401 15.99 22.06 17.14
C LYS A 401 14.59 22.42 16.66
N HIS A 402 14.48 22.92 15.43
CA HIS A 402 13.19 23.33 14.85
C HIS A 402 12.89 22.52 13.60
N ILE A 403 11.69 21.92 13.54
CA ILE A 403 11.31 21.03 12.44
C ILE A 403 9.99 21.49 11.83
N MET A 404 9.97 21.62 10.52
CA MET A 404 8.82 22.06 9.76
C MET A 404 8.52 21.03 8.68
N ILE A 405 7.26 20.67 8.51
CA ILE A 405 6.82 19.75 7.47
C ILE A 405 5.73 20.42 6.66
N ASP A 406 5.97 20.58 5.36
CA ASP A 406 5.00 21.04 4.37
C ASP A 406 4.28 19.87 3.72
N GLU A 407 3.09 20.13 3.19
CA GLU A 407 2.21 19.14 2.55
C GLU A 407 2.08 17.83 3.34
N PHE A 408 1.87 17.97 4.66
CA PHE A 408 1.83 16.85 5.59
C PHE A 408 0.83 15.74 5.18
N GLN A 409 -0.27 16.11 4.51
CA GLN A 409 -1.28 15.15 4.03
C GLN A 409 -0.77 14.17 2.96
N ASP A 410 0.39 14.43 2.36
CA ASP A 410 0.99 13.58 1.33
C ASP A 410 2.08 12.66 1.91
N THR A 411 2.27 12.70 3.24
CA THR A 411 3.21 11.83 3.95
C THR A 411 2.61 10.44 4.14
N SER A 412 3.39 9.39 3.86
CA SER A 412 2.92 8.02 4.07
C SER A 412 2.92 7.60 5.54
N THR A 413 2.22 6.51 5.86
CA THR A 413 2.18 5.96 7.23
C THR A 413 3.59 5.59 7.74
N HIS A 414 4.45 5.00 6.91
CA HIS A 414 5.82 4.64 7.31
C HIS A 414 6.71 5.87 7.42
N GLN A 415 6.58 6.85 6.51
CA GLN A 415 7.30 8.12 6.63
C GLN A 415 6.93 8.85 7.94
N TRP A 416 5.65 8.88 8.31
CA TRP A 416 5.21 9.45 9.58
C TRP A 416 5.82 8.75 10.79
N LYS A 417 5.76 7.41 10.82
CA LYS A 417 6.39 6.61 11.89
C LYS A 417 7.89 6.87 11.99
N ASN A 418 8.56 7.13 10.87
CA ASN A 418 9.99 7.42 10.82
C ASN A 418 10.36 8.88 11.17
N ILE A 419 9.41 9.81 11.22
CA ILE A 419 9.67 11.21 11.61
C ILE A 419 9.20 11.49 13.03
N LEU A 420 8.15 10.81 13.48
CA LEU A 420 7.53 11.04 14.78
C LEU A 420 8.54 11.09 15.94
N PRO A 421 9.51 10.18 16.07
CA PRO A 421 10.47 10.25 17.17
C PRO A 421 11.38 11.50 17.10
N LEU A 422 11.71 11.97 15.89
CA LEU A 422 12.48 13.20 15.70
C LEU A 422 11.68 14.44 16.17
N LEU A 423 10.39 14.47 15.85
CA LEU A 423 9.50 15.56 16.30
C LEU A 423 9.36 15.56 17.82
N GLN A 424 9.21 14.38 18.43
CA GLN A 424 9.14 14.24 19.89
C GLN A 424 10.43 14.72 20.57
N PHE A 425 11.59 14.36 20.02
CA PHE A 425 12.88 14.81 20.55
C PHE A 425 13.05 16.34 20.47
N SER A 426 12.67 16.95 19.35
CA SER A 426 12.70 18.41 19.18
C SER A 426 11.81 19.10 20.22
N LEU A 427 10.58 18.62 20.41
CA LEU A 427 9.67 19.19 21.41
C LEU A 427 10.14 19.00 22.85
N PHE A 428 10.88 17.92 23.14
CA PHE A 428 11.48 17.68 24.46
C PHE A 428 12.66 18.61 24.74
N ASN A 429 13.47 18.95 23.73
CA ASN A 429 14.68 19.77 23.87
C ASN A 429 14.46 21.25 23.52
N GLU A 430 13.37 21.83 24.02
CA GLU A 430 13.03 23.27 23.85
C GLU A 430 12.92 23.73 22.39
N GLY A 431 12.81 22.79 21.46
CA GLY A 431 12.61 23.01 20.04
C GLY A 431 11.17 23.33 19.68
N SER A 432 10.90 23.44 18.37
CA SER A 432 9.53 23.63 17.87
C SER A 432 9.23 22.78 16.64
N VAL A 433 7.97 22.40 16.51
CA VAL A 433 7.46 21.60 15.39
C VAL A 433 6.34 22.35 14.70
N MET A 434 6.41 22.47 13.38
CA MET A 434 5.36 23.05 12.55
C MET A 434 4.91 22.04 11.49
N LEU A 435 3.63 21.68 11.47
CA LEU A 435 3.03 20.81 10.46
C LEU A 435 2.02 21.61 9.64
N VAL A 436 2.20 21.66 8.34
CA VAL A 436 1.31 22.37 7.42
C VAL A 436 0.71 21.36 6.44
N GLY A 437 -0.61 21.43 6.24
CA GLY A 437 -1.26 20.57 5.25
C GLY A 437 -2.74 20.87 5.03
N ASP A 438 -3.31 20.20 4.03
CA ASP A 438 -4.75 20.22 3.73
C ASP A 438 -5.26 18.81 3.40
N VAL A 439 -6.06 18.24 4.31
CA VAL A 439 -6.68 16.93 4.12
C VAL A 439 -7.55 16.87 2.86
N LYS A 440 -8.12 18.01 2.42
CA LYS A 440 -8.93 18.08 1.19
C LYS A 440 -8.10 17.99 -0.09
N GLN A 441 -6.78 18.15 0.01
CA GLN A 441 -5.84 18.10 -1.11
C GLN A 441 -4.95 16.85 -1.10
N SER A 442 -5.29 15.81 -0.34
CA SER A 442 -4.58 14.53 -0.41
C SER A 442 -4.87 13.85 -1.76
N VAL A 443 -4.00 14.10 -2.75
CA VAL A 443 -4.09 13.52 -4.10
C VAL A 443 -3.13 12.33 -4.26
N TYR A 444 -2.18 12.16 -3.34
CA TYR A 444 -1.18 11.10 -3.37
C TYR A 444 -1.55 9.84 -2.55
N ARG A 445 -2.84 9.62 -2.26
CA ARG A 445 -3.32 8.44 -1.52
C ARG A 445 -2.89 7.10 -2.13
N TRP A 446 -2.67 7.04 -3.45
CA TRP A 446 -2.16 5.86 -4.15
C TRP A 446 -0.69 5.52 -3.82
N ARG A 447 0.05 6.44 -3.18
CA ARG A 447 1.40 6.26 -2.63
C ARG A 447 1.41 5.94 -1.13
N GLY A 448 0.24 5.83 -0.49
CA GLY A 448 0.14 5.45 0.93
C GLY A 448 -0.02 6.61 1.94
N GLY A 449 -0.29 7.83 1.46
CA GLY A 449 -0.65 9.01 2.26
C GLY A 449 -2.12 9.11 2.64
#